data_AF-A0A832CJX5-F1
#
_entry.id   AF-A0A832CJX5-F1
#
_cell.length_a   1.000
_cell.length_b   1.000
_cell.length_c   1.000
_cell.angle_alpha   90.00
_cell.angle_beta   90.00
_cell.angle_gamma   90.00
#
_symmetry.space_group_name_H-M   'P 1'
#
loop_
_entity.id
_entity.type
_entity.pdbx_description
1 polymer ?
#
loop_
_entity_poly.entity_id
_entity_poly.type
_entity_poly.pdbx_seq_one_letter_code
_entity_poly.pdbx_strand_id
1 'polypeptide(L)'
;MIPTSLAAASLLLQGPVAASLDVDEQAAEQDNQAEEVLSGPQPGEELPALKVLGVYDADSGQELDFVSQAHDGPILLIFVHQVTRPSVGLTRVLAKYAASRKEDGLTAGIVWLTDDRGEAEAYLLRARQSLGFEVPVGISLDGAEGPGTHGLNRDVALTVLVANEGRVTASYALVQPDLTDAMPVIKQVVALLGGEVPRLEDLLPPRRPAGQGSRPQRPRAGQRPQQ
;
A
#
# COMPACT_ATOMS: atom_id res chain seq x y z
N MET A 1 -20.89 -60.65 -64.62
CA MET A 1 -19.45 -60.85 -64.90
C MET A 1 -18.77 -61.18 -63.59
N ILE A 2 -18.12 -62.33 -63.56
CA ILE A 2 -17.39 -62.95 -62.44
C ILE A 2 -15.96 -62.30 -62.38
N PRO A 3 -15.05 -62.68 -61.46
CA PRO A 3 -14.81 -62.12 -60.11
C PRO A 3 -13.34 -61.73 -59.88
N THR A 4 -13.00 -61.17 -58.71
CA THR A 4 -11.64 -61.32 -58.13
C THR A 4 -11.74 -61.05 -56.62
N SER A 5 -11.68 -62.08 -55.74
CA SER A 5 -10.46 -62.73 -55.21
C SER A 5 -9.80 -61.86 -54.14
N LEU A 6 -9.38 -62.30 -52.94
CA LEU A 6 -9.31 -63.58 -52.22
C LEU A 6 -8.65 -63.30 -50.85
N ALA A 7 -8.78 -64.25 -49.91
CA ALA A 7 -8.04 -64.48 -48.65
C ALA A 7 -8.60 -63.75 -47.41
N ALA A 8 -9.35 -64.40 -46.50
CA ALA A 8 -9.06 -65.57 -45.64
C ALA A 8 -8.00 -65.31 -44.56
N ALA A 9 -8.45 -65.25 -43.29
CA ALA A 9 -7.87 -65.96 -42.15
C ALA A 9 -8.57 -65.56 -40.84
N SER A 10 -9.32 -66.50 -40.26
CA SER A 10 -9.49 -66.55 -38.79
C SER A 10 -8.11 -66.71 -38.15
N LEU A 11 -7.87 -66.10 -36.97
CA LEU A 11 -7.52 -66.81 -35.72
C LEU A 11 -6.98 -65.84 -34.62
N LEU A 12 -7.61 -65.93 -33.43
CA LEU A 12 -7.11 -65.70 -32.06
C LEU A 12 -6.60 -64.31 -31.59
N LEU A 13 -7.40 -63.74 -30.67
CA LEU A 13 -7.07 -63.54 -29.25
C LEU A 13 -5.81 -62.72 -28.88
N GLN A 14 -6.04 -61.47 -28.47
CA GLN A 14 -5.50 -60.88 -27.23
C GLN A 14 -6.25 -59.57 -26.91
N GLY A 15 -6.88 -59.49 -25.73
CA GLY A 15 -7.47 -58.27 -25.18
C GLY A 15 -6.43 -57.37 -24.50
N PRO A 16 -6.86 -56.50 -23.56
CA PRO A 16 -7.34 -55.15 -23.82
C PRO A 16 -6.39 -54.10 -23.22
N VAL A 17 -6.63 -52.81 -23.48
CA VAL A 17 -6.45 -51.65 -22.57
C VAL A 17 -6.24 -50.38 -23.42
N ALA A 18 -7.27 -49.55 -23.49
CA ALA A 18 -7.20 -48.10 -23.37
C ALA A 18 -8.63 -47.58 -23.54
N ALA A 19 -9.28 -47.27 -22.42
CA ALA A 19 -10.50 -46.50 -22.41
C ALA A 19 -10.14 -45.06 -22.79
N SER A 20 -10.47 -44.66 -24.01
CA SER A 20 -10.61 -43.25 -24.39
C SER A 20 -12.10 -42.94 -24.35
N LEU A 21 -12.53 -42.31 -23.26
CA LEU A 21 -13.81 -41.65 -23.14
C LEU A 21 -13.62 -40.23 -23.69
N ASP A 22 -13.97 -40.04 -24.96
CA ASP A 22 -14.26 -38.73 -25.50
C ASP A 22 -15.68 -38.36 -25.05
N VAL A 23 -15.76 -37.55 -23.99
CA VAL A 23 -16.93 -36.72 -23.71
C VAL A 23 -16.38 -35.31 -23.45
N ASP A 24 -16.43 -34.50 -24.50
CA ASP A 24 -16.41 -33.06 -24.44
C ASP A 24 -17.54 -32.59 -23.51
N GLU A 25 -17.18 -32.00 -22.37
CA GLU A 25 -18.03 -31.03 -21.68
C GLU A 25 -17.14 -29.87 -21.24
N GLN A 26 -17.01 -28.92 -22.16
CA GLN A 26 -16.47 -27.59 -21.92
C GLN A 26 -17.33 -26.88 -20.86
N ALA A 27 -16.66 -26.33 -19.83
CA ALA A 27 -17.01 -25.11 -19.08
C ALA A 27 -16.53 -25.21 -17.62
N ALA A 28 -15.22 -25.35 -17.44
CA ALA A 28 -14.57 -24.81 -16.26
C ALA A 28 -13.82 -23.56 -16.73
N GLU A 29 -14.55 -22.50 -17.04
CA GLU A 29 -14.05 -21.15 -16.82
C GLU A 29 -13.76 -21.07 -15.33
N GLN A 30 -12.52 -21.44 -14.98
CA GLN A 30 -11.93 -21.11 -13.69
C GLN A 30 -11.84 -19.58 -13.69
N ASP A 31 -12.93 -18.99 -13.23
CA ASP A 31 -13.01 -17.66 -12.68
C ASP A 31 -11.96 -17.64 -11.56
N ASN A 32 -10.73 -17.26 -11.92
CA ASN A 32 -9.70 -16.87 -11.00
C ASN A 32 -10.13 -15.50 -10.46
N GLN A 33 -11.20 -15.48 -9.68
CA GLN A 33 -11.50 -14.39 -8.76
C GLN A 33 -10.38 -14.44 -7.74
N ALA A 34 -9.27 -13.76 -8.06
CA ALA A 34 -8.36 -13.31 -7.03
C ALA A 34 -9.24 -12.57 -6.04
N GLU A 35 -9.48 -13.18 -4.88
CA GLU A 35 -10.33 -12.64 -3.83
C GLU A 35 -9.81 -11.23 -3.54
N GLU A 36 -10.54 -10.21 -3.99
CA GLU A 36 -10.09 -8.84 -3.87
C GLU A 36 -9.97 -8.54 -2.38
N VAL A 37 -8.73 -8.33 -1.93
CA VAL A 37 -8.47 -8.04 -0.53
C VAL A 37 -9.08 -6.68 -0.22
N LEU A 38 -10.08 -6.65 0.64
CA LEU A 38 -10.71 -5.43 1.12
C LEU A 38 -10.12 -5.02 2.47
N SER A 39 -10.02 -3.71 2.69
CA SER A 39 -9.61 -3.12 3.95
C SER A 39 -10.14 -1.70 4.03
N GLY A 40 -10.69 -1.30 5.17
CA GLY A 40 -11.23 0.05 5.33
C GLY A 40 -12.66 0.19 4.79
N PRO A 41 -13.33 1.33 5.04
CA PRO A 41 -14.60 1.64 4.40
C PRO A 41 -14.42 1.76 2.88
N GLN A 42 -15.42 1.31 2.14
CA GLN A 42 -15.39 1.19 0.68
C GLN A 42 -15.92 2.46 -0.02
N PRO A 43 -15.62 2.67 -1.31
CA PRO A 43 -16.13 3.83 -2.05
C PRO A 43 -17.66 3.97 -1.92
N GLY A 44 -18.11 5.16 -1.50
CA GLY A 44 -19.51 5.49 -1.21
C GLY A 44 -19.92 5.36 0.25
N GLU A 45 -19.16 4.61 1.06
CA GLU A 45 -19.39 4.48 2.50
C GLU A 45 -18.97 5.74 3.27
N GLU A 46 -19.55 5.91 4.46
CA GLU A 46 -19.18 7.01 5.35
C GLU A 46 -17.78 6.78 5.91
N LEU A 47 -17.02 7.86 6.07
CA LEU A 47 -15.73 7.82 6.74
C LEU A 47 -15.93 8.05 8.25
N PRO A 48 -15.88 7.01 9.08
CA PRO A 48 -16.07 7.17 10.51
C PRO A 48 -14.93 7.98 11.14
N ALA A 49 -15.25 8.76 12.18
CA ALA A 49 -14.24 9.45 12.97
C ALA A 49 -13.24 8.46 13.57
N LEU A 50 -12.00 8.91 13.73
CA LEU A 50 -10.91 8.12 14.28
C LEU A 50 -10.17 8.92 15.35
N LYS A 51 -9.68 8.22 16.37
CA LYS A 51 -8.85 8.83 17.41
C LYS A 51 -7.46 8.24 17.38
N VAL A 52 -6.47 9.10 17.26
CA VAL A 52 -5.06 8.72 17.30
C VAL A 52 -4.29 9.57 18.29
N LEU A 53 -3.25 9.00 18.87
CA LEU A 53 -2.30 9.74 19.68
C LEU A 53 -1.23 10.36 18.78
N GLY A 54 -1.19 11.69 18.70
CA GLY A 54 -0.16 12.42 17.96
C GLY A 54 1.23 12.18 18.53
N VAL A 55 2.23 12.07 17.65
CA VAL A 55 3.60 11.65 18.03
C VAL A 55 4.60 12.80 18.01
N TYR A 56 4.45 13.76 17.10
CA TYR A 56 5.47 14.77 16.84
C TYR A 56 5.07 16.18 17.28
N ASP A 57 6.07 16.94 17.71
CA ASP A 57 5.99 18.39 17.99
C ASP A 57 4.77 18.79 18.83
N ALA A 58 3.97 19.74 18.34
CA ALA A 58 2.80 20.24 19.02
C ALA A 58 1.75 19.14 19.24
N ASP A 59 1.69 18.14 18.37
CA ASP A 59 0.70 17.06 18.45
C ASP A 59 1.10 15.96 19.44
N SER A 60 2.34 15.99 19.95
CA SER A 60 2.87 14.94 20.83
C SER A 60 1.99 14.76 22.07
N GLY A 61 1.47 13.55 22.25
CA GLY A 61 0.61 13.18 23.37
C GLY A 61 -0.82 13.68 23.28
N GLN A 62 -1.22 14.37 22.20
CA GLN A 62 -2.58 14.84 22.00
C GLN A 62 -3.44 13.81 21.26
N GLU A 63 -4.73 13.76 21.58
CA GLU A 63 -5.70 13.05 20.74
C GLU A 63 -5.98 13.88 19.48
N LEU A 64 -5.70 13.30 18.31
CA LEU A 64 -6.04 13.86 17.01
C LEU A 64 -7.18 13.07 16.39
N ASP A 65 -8.01 13.78 15.63
CA ASP A 65 -8.99 13.21 14.72
C ASP A 65 -8.84 13.89 13.36
N PHE A 66 -8.24 13.17 12.41
CA PHE A 66 -8.01 13.69 11.07
C PHE A 66 -9.30 13.89 10.28
N VAL A 67 -10.34 13.10 10.55
CA VAL A 67 -11.64 13.19 9.87
C VAL A 67 -12.33 14.48 10.30
N SER A 68 -12.37 14.74 11.61
CA SER A 68 -12.91 15.99 12.14
C SER A 68 -12.12 17.22 11.68
N GLN A 69 -10.79 17.10 11.53
CA GLN A 69 -9.93 18.18 11.02
C GLN A 69 -10.18 18.49 9.53
N ALA A 70 -10.53 17.47 8.74
CA ALA A 70 -10.86 17.66 7.33
C ALA A 70 -12.20 18.36 7.12
N HIS A 71 -13.09 18.32 8.13
CA HIS A 71 -14.49 18.72 7.98
C HIS A 71 -15.10 17.98 6.78
N ASP A 72 -15.69 18.71 5.83
CA ASP A 72 -16.23 18.14 4.58
C ASP A 72 -15.21 18.16 3.43
N GLY A 73 -13.96 18.54 3.69
CA GLY A 73 -12.91 18.66 2.68
C GLY A 73 -12.26 17.32 2.29
N PRO A 74 -11.45 17.32 1.21
CA PRO A 74 -10.71 16.13 0.79
C PRO A 74 -9.70 15.69 1.86
N ILE A 75 -9.67 14.38 2.12
CA ILE A 75 -8.75 13.77 3.09
C ILE A 75 -8.04 12.54 2.53
N LEU A 76 -6.75 12.43 2.83
CA LEU A 76 -5.92 11.25 2.57
C LEU A 76 -5.47 10.62 3.90
N LEU A 77 -5.90 9.40 4.17
CA LEU A 77 -5.48 8.63 5.34
C LEU A 77 -4.64 7.44 4.93
N ILE A 78 -3.51 7.23 5.61
CA ILE A 78 -2.60 6.10 5.37
C ILE A 78 -2.48 5.31 6.67
N PHE A 79 -3.09 4.12 6.70
CA PHE A 79 -2.97 3.19 7.82
C PHE A 79 -1.78 2.26 7.58
N VAL A 80 -0.84 2.27 8.52
CA VAL A 80 0.37 1.46 8.48
C VAL A 80 0.21 0.26 9.40
N HIS A 81 -0.10 -0.89 8.81
CA HIS A 81 -0.21 -2.17 9.50
C HIS A 81 1.15 -2.83 9.69
N GLN A 82 2.00 -2.79 8.65
CA GLN A 82 3.31 -3.42 8.67
C GLN A 82 4.40 -2.44 8.24
N VAL A 83 5.45 -2.33 9.06
CA VAL A 83 6.58 -1.43 8.81
C VAL A 83 7.65 -2.18 8.01
N THR A 84 7.60 -2.05 6.69
CA THR A 84 8.55 -2.64 5.75
C THR A 84 9.19 -1.54 4.89
N ARG A 85 10.29 -1.85 4.20
CA ARG A 85 10.93 -0.86 3.31
C ARG A 85 9.98 -0.38 2.20
N PRO A 86 9.19 -1.25 1.54
CA PRO A 86 8.21 -0.80 0.55
C PRO A 86 7.07 0.02 1.16
N SER A 87 6.50 -0.39 2.30
CA SER A 87 5.38 0.36 2.92
C SER A 87 5.79 1.76 3.37
N VAL A 88 6.97 1.90 4.00
CA VAL A 88 7.54 3.20 4.36
C VAL A 88 7.86 4.03 3.11
N GLY A 89 8.36 3.39 2.06
CA GLY A 89 8.68 4.02 0.78
C GLY A 89 7.45 4.68 0.15
N LEU A 90 6.37 3.92 0.02
CA LEU A 90 5.10 4.39 -0.52
C LEU A 90 4.46 5.46 0.39
N THR A 91 4.40 5.23 1.70
CA THR A 91 3.85 6.20 2.67
C THR A 91 4.54 7.55 2.56
N ARG A 92 5.87 7.58 2.40
CA ARG A 92 6.63 8.83 2.25
C ARG A 92 6.31 9.57 0.95
N VAL A 93 6.14 8.84 -0.16
CA VAL A 93 5.76 9.44 -1.45
C VAL A 93 4.39 10.10 -1.34
N LEU A 94 3.42 9.38 -0.78
CA LEU A 94 2.06 9.89 -0.57
C LEU A 94 2.04 11.07 0.41
N ALA A 95 2.76 10.97 1.53
CA ALA A 95 2.87 12.04 2.52
C ALA A 95 3.48 13.31 1.95
N LYS A 96 4.58 13.19 1.17
CA LYS A 96 5.20 14.33 0.50
C LYS A 96 4.26 14.99 -0.50
N TYR A 97 3.58 14.19 -1.32
CA TYR A 97 2.60 14.71 -2.26
C TYR A 97 1.45 15.41 -1.52
N ALA A 98 0.93 14.81 -0.46
CA ALA A 98 -0.15 15.40 0.31
C ALA A 98 0.26 16.71 1.00
N ALA A 99 1.47 16.78 1.56
CA ALA A 99 2.02 18.00 2.12
C ALA A 99 2.10 19.14 1.08
N SER A 100 2.47 18.82 -0.17
CA SER A 100 2.49 19.79 -1.26
C SER A 100 1.11 20.31 -1.68
N ARG A 101 0.03 19.60 -1.29
CA ARG A 101 -1.36 19.91 -1.63
C ARG A 101 -2.16 20.43 -0.42
N LYS A 102 -1.48 20.67 0.70
CA LYS A 102 -2.10 21.19 1.92
C LYS A 102 -2.75 22.56 1.69
N GLU A 103 -2.10 23.43 0.92
CA GLU A 103 -2.62 24.76 0.58
C GLU A 103 -3.83 24.70 -0.36
N ASP A 104 -3.99 23.60 -1.11
CA ASP A 104 -5.15 23.34 -1.95
C ASP A 104 -6.35 22.80 -1.15
N GLY A 105 -6.19 22.60 0.17
CA GLY A 105 -7.24 22.14 1.07
C GLY A 105 -7.21 20.63 1.38
N LEU A 106 -6.18 19.89 0.97
CA LEU A 106 -6.03 18.49 1.34
C LEU A 106 -5.65 18.33 2.81
N THR A 107 -6.47 17.60 3.56
CA THR A 107 -6.08 17.11 4.88
C THR A 107 -5.42 15.74 4.73
N ALA A 108 -4.35 15.48 5.46
CA ALA A 108 -3.69 14.17 5.41
C ALA A 108 -3.17 13.74 6.77
N GLY A 109 -3.20 12.44 7.01
CA GLY A 109 -2.71 11.85 8.26
C GLY A 109 -2.19 10.43 8.05
N ILE A 110 -1.13 10.10 8.77
CA ILE A 110 -0.61 8.74 8.85
C ILE A 110 -1.06 8.15 10.19
N VAL A 111 -1.69 6.99 10.14
CA VAL A 111 -2.16 6.23 11.29
C VAL A 111 -1.32 4.98 11.45
N TRP A 112 -0.51 4.91 12.50
CA TRP A 112 0.27 3.74 12.84
C TRP A 112 -0.57 2.75 13.65
N LEU A 113 -0.61 1.49 13.21
CA LEU A 113 -1.31 0.42 13.90
C LEU A 113 -0.31 -0.47 14.61
N THR A 114 -0.55 -0.73 15.89
CA THR A 114 0.37 -1.50 16.74
C THR A 114 -0.32 -1.98 18.01
N ASP A 115 0.17 -3.09 18.56
CA ASP A 115 -0.22 -3.56 19.88
C ASP A 115 0.59 -2.90 21.01
N ASP A 116 1.78 -2.34 20.70
CA ASP A 116 2.63 -1.64 21.66
C ASP A 116 2.86 -0.18 21.23
N ARG A 117 2.05 0.71 21.81
CA ARG A 117 2.13 2.15 21.55
C ARG A 117 3.46 2.76 22.01
N GLY A 118 4.02 2.27 23.11
CA GLY A 118 5.27 2.81 23.66
C GLY A 118 6.46 2.47 22.77
N GLU A 119 6.52 1.24 22.25
CA GLU A 119 7.54 0.83 21.29
C GLU A 119 7.39 1.60 19.97
N ALA A 120 6.16 1.71 19.45
CA ALA A 120 5.90 2.44 18.21
C ALA A 120 6.26 3.92 18.32
N GLU A 121 5.91 4.59 19.41
CA GLU A 121 6.28 5.98 19.68
C GLU A 121 7.81 6.14 19.73
N ALA A 122 8.49 5.28 20.48
CA ALA A 122 9.96 5.30 20.57
C ALA A 122 10.63 5.05 19.20
N TYR A 123 10.06 4.16 18.37
CA TYR A 123 10.52 3.93 17.00
C TYR A 123 10.33 5.18 16.13
N LEU A 124 9.13 5.76 16.13
CA LEU A 124 8.79 6.94 15.32
C LEU A 124 9.67 8.14 15.68
N LEU A 125 9.88 8.41 16.97
CA LEU A 125 10.77 9.48 17.44
C LEU A 125 12.22 9.25 16.98
N ARG A 126 12.73 8.02 17.11
CA ARG A 126 14.10 7.66 16.70
C ARG A 126 14.27 7.73 15.18
N ALA A 127 13.27 7.28 14.43
CA ALA A 127 13.30 7.16 12.98
C ALA A 127 12.82 8.44 12.26
N ARG A 128 12.37 9.47 12.98
CA ARG A 128 11.76 10.70 12.44
C ARG A 128 12.50 11.28 11.23
N GLN A 129 13.82 11.48 11.34
CA GLN A 129 14.65 12.02 10.26
C GLN A 129 14.74 11.08 9.03
N SER A 130 14.71 9.76 9.27
CA SER A 130 14.80 8.76 8.20
C SER A 130 13.46 8.54 7.49
N LEU A 131 12.36 8.63 8.23
CA LEU A 131 11.00 8.53 7.71
C LEU A 131 10.65 9.80 6.92
N GLY A 132 10.99 10.97 7.46
CA GLY A 132 10.83 12.25 6.77
C GLY A 132 9.38 12.53 6.37
N PHE A 133 8.41 12.11 7.20
CA PHE A 133 7.00 12.39 6.95
C PHE A 133 6.70 13.86 7.22
N GLU A 134 6.06 14.50 6.25
CA GLU A 134 5.73 15.93 6.26
C GLU A 134 4.27 16.20 6.64
N VAL A 135 3.51 15.14 6.94
CA VAL A 135 2.12 15.18 7.40
C VAL A 135 2.04 14.67 8.85
N PRO A 136 1.00 15.05 9.62
CA PRO A 136 0.79 14.55 10.96
C PRO A 136 0.82 13.01 11.04
N VAL A 137 1.46 12.50 12.09
CA VAL A 137 1.57 11.06 12.37
C VAL A 137 0.96 10.80 13.74
N GLY A 138 0.00 9.86 13.78
CA GLY A 138 -0.61 9.40 15.00
C GLY A 138 -0.54 7.88 15.14
N ILE A 139 -0.61 7.40 16.38
CA ILE A 139 -0.73 5.98 16.71
C ILE A 139 -2.19 5.69 17.07
N SER A 140 -2.78 4.64 16.50
CA SER A 140 -4.14 4.21 16.85
C SER A 140 -4.28 3.92 18.35
N LEU A 141 -5.39 4.36 18.95
CA LEU A 141 -5.73 4.02 20.33
C LEU A 141 -6.31 2.61 20.47
N ASP A 142 -6.81 2.04 19.37
CA ASP A 142 -7.57 0.78 19.35
C ASP A 142 -6.71 -0.46 19.04
N GLY A 143 -5.37 -0.30 18.95
CA GLY A 143 -4.43 -1.42 18.76
C GLY A 143 -4.06 -1.71 17.30
N ALA A 144 -3.51 -2.91 17.04
CA ALA A 144 -3.02 -3.31 15.71
C ALA A 144 -4.11 -3.53 14.66
N GLU A 145 -5.33 -3.82 15.10
CA GLU A 145 -6.51 -3.92 14.21
C GLU A 145 -7.02 -2.53 13.78
N GLY A 146 -6.55 -1.46 14.45
CA GLY A 146 -7.02 -0.09 14.24
C GLY A 146 -8.43 0.15 14.75
N PRO A 147 -9.05 1.30 14.40
CA PRO A 147 -10.39 1.61 14.87
C PRO A 147 -11.39 0.60 14.31
N GLY A 148 -12.09 -0.12 15.19
CA GLY A 148 -12.98 -1.21 14.78
C GLY A 148 -14.10 -0.79 13.81
N THR A 149 -14.46 0.49 13.80
CA THR A 149 -15.43 1.08 12.86
C THR A 149 -14.93 1.14 11.42
N HIS A 150 -13.61 1.08 11.19
CA HIS A 150 -13.03 1.19 9.86
C HIS A 150 -12.96 -0.16 9.14
N GLY A 151 -13.08 -1.30 9.83
CA GLY A 151 -13.02 -2.62 9.17
C GLY A 151 -11.68 -2.85 8.45
N LEU A 152 -10.57 -2.51 9.10
CA LEU A 152 -9.23 -2.68 8.51
C LEU A 152 -8.81 -4.15 8.53
N ASN A 153 -8.08 -4.56 7.50
CA ASN A 153 -7.57 -5.92 7.35
C ASN A 153 -6.13 -6.01 7.85
N ARG A 154 -5.86 -6.82 8.87
CA ARG A 154 -4.51 -7.02 9.43
C ARG A 154 -3.52 -7.71 8.49
N ASP A 155 -4.01 -8.41 7.47
CA ASP A 155 -3.18 -9.15 6.53
C ASP A 155 -2.61 -8.23 5.43
N VAL A 156 -3.07 -6.98 5.34
CA VAL A 156 -2.47 -5.98 4.46
C VAL A 156 -1.32 -5.24 5.15
N ALA A 157 -0.35 -4.75 4.37
CA ALA A 157 0.73 -3.94 4.91
C ALA A 157 0.33 -2.46 5.03
N LEU A 158 -0.48 -1.97 4.09
CA LEU A 158 -1.02 -0.61 4.07
C LEU A 158 -2.50 -0.62 3.68
N THR A 159 -3.26 0.27 4.32
CA THR A 159 -4.59 0.68 3.84
C THR A 159 -4.55 2.17 3.54
N VAL A 160 -4.89 2.57 2.32
CA VAL A 160 -4.91 3.99 1.92
C VAL A 160 -6.33 4.39 1.57
N LEU A 161 -6.85 5.39 2.27
CA LEU A 161 -8.20 5.91 2.04
C LEU A 161 -8.11 7.32 1.48
N VAL A 162 -8.94 7.60 0.47
CA VAL A 162 -9.19 8.95 -0.04
C VAL A 162 -10.68 9.22 0.12
N ALA A 163 -11.03 10.29 0.82
CA ALA A 163 -12.42 10.64 1.09
C ALA A 163 -12.66 12.14 0.84
N ASN A 164 -13.93 12.50 0.64
CA ASN A 164 -14.41 13.86 0.47
C ASN A 164 -15.84 13.94 0.99
N GLU A 165 -16.25 15.08 1.57
CA GLU A 165 -17.61 15.28 2.09
C GLU A 165 -18.05 14.15 3.05
N GLY A 166 -17.13 13.70 3.91
CA GLY A 166 -17.38 12.63 4.88
C GLY A 166 -17.59 11.24 4.28
N ARG A 167 -17.33 11.03 2.98
CA ARG A 167 -17.49 9.73 2.30
C ARG A 167 -16.20 9.27 1.63
N VAL A 168 -15.94 7.97 1.70
CA VAL A 168 -14.80 7.36 1.01
C VAL A 168 -15.06 7.41 -0.49
N THR A 169 -14.07 7.85 -1.24
CA THR A 169 -14.08 7.91 -2.70
C THR A 169 -13.18 6.84 -3.31
N ALA A 170 -12.12 6.43 -2.60
CA ALA A 170 -11.28 5.29 -2.95
C ALA A 170 -10.72 4.64 -1.68
N SER A 171 -10.63 3.32 -1.69
CA SER A 171 -9.92 2.52 -0.69
C SER A 171 -8.94 1.59 -1.40
N TYR A 172 -7.71 1.54 -0.90
CA TYR A 172 -6.65 0.68 -1.43
C TYR A 172 -6.08 -0.18 -0.30
N ALA A 173 -6.26 -1.49 -0.43
CA ALA A 173 -5.78 -2.51 0.49
C ALA A 173 -4.53 -3.18 -0.11
N LEU A 174 -3.35 -2.84 0.42
CA LEU A 174 -2.07 -3.21 -0.18
C LEU A 174 -1.35 -4.27 0.67
N VAL A 175 -1.45 -5.54 0.25
CA VAL A 175 -0.71 -6.66 0.87
C VAL A 175 0.79 -6.51 0.62
N GLN A 176 1.18 -6.19 -0.61
CA GLN A 176 2.56 -6.00 -1.02
C GLN A 176 2.71 -4.63 -1.69
N PRO A 177 2.89 -3.55 -0.92
CA PRO A 177 2.91 -2.21 -1.46
C PRO A 177 4.14 -2.00 -2.35
N ASP A 178 3.93 -1.38 -3.51
CA ASP A 178 4.96 -0.89 -4.41
C ASP A 178 4.86 0.63 -4.59
N LEU A 179 5.91 1.26 -5.09
CA LEU A 179 5.90 2.68 -5.41
C LEU A 179 4.92 3.02 -6.53
N THR A 180 4.61 2.08 -7.43
CA THR A 180 3.61 2.30 -8.50
C THR A 180 2.20 2.49 -7.97
N ASP A 181 1.90 1.97 -6.77
CA ASP A 181 0.59 2.13 -6.11
C ASP A 181 0.32 3.57 -5.68
N ALA A 182 1.34 4.44 -5.68
CA ALA A 182 1.15 5.86 -5.46
C ALA A 182 0.28 6.51 -6.55
N MET A 183 0.39 6.04 -7.80
CA MET A 183 -0.23 6.72 -8.94
C MET A 183 -1.75 6.65 -8.95
N PRO A 184 -2.40 5.49 -8.69
CA PRO A 184 -3.86 5.43 -8.50
C PRO A 184 -4.35 6.38 -7.40
N VAL A 185 -3.69 6.39 -6.24
CA VAL A 185 -4.05 7.25 -5.11
C VAL A 185 -3.94 8.73 -5.49
N ILE A 186 -2.84 9.12 -6.12
CA ILE A 186 -2.59 10.51 -6.52
C ILE A 186 -3.61 10.96 -7.56
N LYS A 187 -3.96 10.11 -8.53
CA LYS A 187 -5.02 10.41 -9.50
C LYS A 187 -6.34 10.68 -8.81
N GLN A 188 -6.68 9.93 -7.76
CA GLN A 188 -7.90 10.16 -7.00
C GLN A 188 -7.86 11.52 -6.27
N VAL A 189 -6.73 11.86 -5.65
CA VAL A 189 -6.56 13.17 -5.01
C VAL A 189 -6.64 14.32 -6.02
N VAL A 190 -6.05 14.16 -7.21
CA VAL A 190 -6.16 15.14 -8.32
C VAL A 190 -7.60 15.23 -8.83
N ALA A 191 -8.35 14.14 -8.89
CA ALA A 191 -9.74 14.18 -9.32
C ALA A 191 -10.61 15.02 -8.36
N LEU A 192 -10.29 15.04 -7.07
CA LEU A 192 -10.99 15.83 -6.06
C LEU A 192 -10.56 17.31 -6.04
N LEU A 193 -9.24 17.57 -6.13
CA LEU A 193 -8.66 18.91 -5.96
C LEU A 193 -8.36 19.64 -7.28
N GLY A 194 -8.49 18.96 -8.42
CA GLY A 194 -8.04 19.44 -9.72
C GLY A 194 -6.52 19.40 -9.89
N GLY A 195 -5.98 19.97 -10.97
CA GLY A 195 -4.54 20.02 -11.25
C GLY A 195 -4.01 18.91 -12.15
N GLU A 196 -2.69 18.86 -12.33
CA GLU A 196 -2.02 17.87 -13.18
C GLU A 196 -1.52 16.68 -12.37
N VAL A 197 -1.67 15.47 -12.91
CA VAL A 197 -1.10 14.26 -12.31
C VAL A 197 0.41 14.28 -12.57
N PRO A 198 1.26 14.39 -11.51
CA PRO A 198 2.71 14.38 -11.67
C PRO A 198 3.18 13.02 -12.17
N ARG A 199 4.41 12.94 -12.68
CA ARG A 199 5.02 11.64 -12.99
C ARG A 199 5.63 11.04 -11.73
N LEU A 200 5.70 9.70 -11.67
CA LEU A 200 6.23 9.02 -10.49
C LEU A 200 7.68 9.47 -10.20
N GLU A 201 8.47 9.70 -11.24
CA GLU A 201 9.88 10.11 -11.14
C GLU A 201 10.05 11.45 -10.43
N ASP A 202 9.09 12.36 -10.58
CA ASP A 202 9.11 13.70 -9.97
C ASP A 202 8.80 13.64 -8.46
N LEU A 203 8.09 12.59 -8.04
CA LEU A 203 7.71 12.38 -6.64
C LEU A 203 8.82 11.70 -5.84
N LEU A 204 9.64 10.89 -6.50
CA LEU A 204 10.74 10.16 -5.88
C LEU A 204 11.87 11.13 -5.48
N PRO A 205 12.57 10.85 -4.36
CA PRO A 205 13.76 11.62 -4.03
C PRO A 205 14.79 11.50 -5.15
N PRO A 206 15.54 12.57 -5.48
CA PRO A 206 16.53 12.54 -6.53
C PRO A 206 17.50 11.39 -6.26
N ARG A 207 17.73 10.54 -7.26
CA ARG A 207 18.74 9.48 -7.17
C ARG A 207 20.07 10.16 -6.89
N ARG A 208 20.57 10.03 -5.66
CA ARG A 208 21.92 10.50 -5.33
C ARG A 208 22.88 9.75 -6.26
N PRO A 209 23.70 10.46 -7.07
CA PRO A 209 24.67 9.79 -7.90
C PRO A 209 25.57 8.95 -7.00
N ALA A 210 25.74 7.67 -7.37
CA ALA A 210 26.63 6.75 -6.68
C ALA A 210 28.06 7.31 -6.74
N GLY A 211 28.50 8.00 -5.67
CA GLY A 211 29.84 8.59 -5.62
C GLY A 211 30.00 9.82 -4.73
N GLN A 212 28.92 10.53 -4.37
CA GLN A 212 29.04 11.77 -3.59
C GLN A 212 28.75 11.56 -2.09
N GLY A 213 29.28 10.46 -1.55
CA GLY A 213 29.51 10.34 -0.12
C GLY A 213 30.94 10.78 0.14
N SER A 214 31.19 12.09 0.25
CA SER A 214 32.45 12.58 0.82
C SER A 214 32.48 12.13 2.28
N ARG A 215 32.95 10.90 2.52
CA ARG A 215 33.44 10.50 3.84
C ARG A 215 34.50 11.55 4.18
N PRO A 216 34.32 12.39 5.22
CA PRO A 216 35.43 13.17 5.71
C PRO A 216 36.53 12.16 6.04
N GLN A 217 37.66 12.24 5.31
CA GLN A 217 38.83 11.45 5.64
C GLN A 217 39.17 11.84 7.07
N ARG A 218 38.88 10.95 8.02
CA ARG A 218 39.35 11.08 9.40
C ARG A 218 40.87 11.31 9.28
N PRO A 219 41.42 12.43 9.77
CA PRO A 219 42.85 12.63 9.76
C PRO A 219 43.50 11.40 10.42
N ARG A 220 44.41 10.74 9.70
CA ARG A 220 45.22 9.68 10.31
C ARG A 220 45.92 10.29 11.51
N ALA A 221 45.66 9.75 12.69
CA ALA A 221 46.35 10.13 13.91
C ALA A 221 47.86 10.01 13.67
N GLY A 222 48.57 11.14 13.57
CA GLY A 222 50.02 11.12 13.36
C GLY A 222 50.67 12.40 12.85
N GLN A 223 49.96 13.31 12.18
CA GLN A 223 50.59 14.56 11.70
C GLN A 223 50.29 15.71 12.67
N ARG A 224 51.22 15.90 13.63
CA ARG A 224 51.32 17.18 14.33
C ARG A 224 51.96 18.19 13.37
N PRO A 225 51.40 19.39 13.18
CA PRO A 225 52.12 20.45 12.51
C PRO A 225 53.31 20.85 13.41
N GLN A 226 54.53 20.69 12.90
CA GLN A 226 55.68 21.40 13.45
C GLN A 226 55.60 22.85 12.95
N GLN A 227 55.82 23.78 13.86
CA GLN A 227 55.86 25.21 13.60
C GLN A 227 56.96 25.58 12.62
#